data_AF-A0A485CBH8-F1
#
_entry.id   AF-A0A485CBH8-F1
#
_cell.length_a   1.000
_cell.length_b   1.000
_cell.length_c   1.000
_cell.angle_alpha   90.00
_cell.angle_beta   90.00
_cell.angle_gamma   90.00
#
_symmetry.space_group_name_H-M   'P 1'
#
loop_
_entity.id
_entity.type
_entity.pdbx_description
1 polymer ?
#
loop_
_entity_poly.entity_id
_entity_poly.type
_entity_poly.pdbx_seq_one_letter_code
_entity_poly.pdbx_strand_id
1 'polypeptide(L)'
;MSVNNEIQNEGRAATVEKMLPQNGVYASLFDKINLTPVAEIGGLNGFEDNTVMAETSADERVTAAVQVFMQCLHKSGQKVEKLDKTLLDHHIAELDFQISRQLDEVMHNDAFQKVESVWRGLQSLVNKTDFRQNVKLEILDLSKEELRQDFEDSPEIVQSGLYKQTYIAEYDTPGGEPIAAVISAYEFDATAQDVALMRHISKVSAAAHMPFIGSAGPKFFLKETMEEVAAIKDISNYFERAEYIKWQSFRDTDDSRYIGLVMPRVLARLPYGPDTVPVRSFNYVEEVKGPDHNKYLWTHASFAFAANMVKSFINNGWCVQIRGPQAGGAVKDLPIHLYDLGTGNQVKIPSESDDPGNPRV
;
A
#
# COMPACT_ATOMS: atom_id res chain seq x y z
N MET A 1 24.88 -1.78 27.37
CA MET A 1 24.58 -3.06 28.02
C MET A 1 23.93 -3.95 26.97
N SER A 2 24.75 -4.75 26.31
CA SER A 2 24.32 -5.65 25.25
C SER A 2 24.00 -6.99 25.90
N VAL A 3 22.74 -7.40 25.81
CA VAL A 3 22.28 -8.71 26.31
C VAL A 3 22.66 -9.73 25.25
N ASN A 4 23.68 -10.53 25.52
CA ASN A 4 23.99 -11.74 24.77
C ASN A 4 22.84 -12.74 24.98
N ASN A 5 21.98 -12.90 23.97
CA ASN A 5 21.18 -14.11 23.82
C ASN A 5 21.96 -15.07 22.93
N GLU A 6 22.83 -15.86 23.54
CA GLU A 6 23.26 -17.13 22.95
C GLU A 6 22.04 -18.05 22.91
N ILE A 7 21.37 -18.10 21.76
CA ILE A 7 20.45 -19.19 21.46
C ILE A 7 21.33 -20.39 21.14
N GLN A 8 21.44 -21.30 22.11
CA GLN A 8 22.01 -22.62 21.90
C GLN A 8 21.25 -23.30 20.76
N ASN A 9 21.90 -23.40 19.61
CA ASN A 9 21.44 -24.18 18.48
C ASN A 9 21.74 -25.66 18.79
N GLU A 10 20.92 -26.29 19.64
CA GLU A 10 20.91 -27.73 19.78
C GLU A 10 20.27 -28.33 18.52
N GLY A 11 21.13 -28.65 17.54
CA GLY A 11 20.76 -29.49 16.40
C GLY A 11 20.36 -30.89 16.89
N ARG A 12 19.07 -31.12 17.11
CA ARG A 12 18.51 -32.48 17.15
C ARG A 12 18.28 -32.95 15.73
N ALA A 13 19.26 -33.67 15.19
CA ALA A 13 19.07 -34.51 14.02
C ALA A 13 17.96 -35.53 14.31
N ALA A 14 17.04 -35.73 13.38
CA ALA A 14 15.97 -36.72 13.47
C ALA A 14 16.57 -38.12 13.71
N THR A 15 16.25 -38.73 14.84
CA THR A 15 16.63 -40.11 15.17
C THR A 15 15.58 -41.07 14.61
N VAL A 16 15.97 -41.84 13.57
CA VAL A 16 15.18 -42.96 13.06
C VAL A 16 15.25 -44.12 14.05
N GLU A 17 14.29 -44.22 14.98
CA GLU A 17 14.11 -45.46 15.74
C GLU A 17 13.33 -46.49 14.90
N LYS A 18 13.99 -47.62 14.62
CA LYS A 18 13.32 -48.84 14.18
C LYS A 18 12.44 -49.35 15.32
N MET A 19 11.12 -49.29 15.11
CA MET A 19 10.02 -50.00 15.80
C MET A 19 9.06 -49.11 16.59
N LEU A 20 8.11 -48.50 15.88
CA LEU A 20 6.80 -48.16 16.44
C LEU A 20 5.95 -49.45 16.62
N PRO A 21 5.02 -49.49 17.59
CA PRO A 21 4.17 -50.66 17.82
C PRO A 21 3.37 -51.00 16.56
N GLN A 22 3.53 -52.25 16.08
CA GLN A 22 3.04 -52.79 14.80
C GLN A 22 1.51 -52.75 14.57
N ASN A 23 0.72 -52.17 15.48
CA ASN A 23 -0.75 -52.16 15.43
C ASN A 23 -1.37 -50.75 15.59
N GLY A 24 -0.60 -49.68 15.47
CA GLY A 24 -1.14 -48.31 15.48
C GLY A 24 -1.75 -47.93 14.13
N VAL A 25 -2.89 -47.23 14.14
CA VAL A 25 -3.50 -46.63 12.93
C VAL A 25 -2.47 -45.82 12.13
N TYR A 26 -1.55 -45.15 12.84
CA TYR A 26 -0.41 -44.41 12.30
C TYR A 26 0.53 -45.29 11.45
N ALA A 27 1.04 -46.41 11.98
CA ALA A 27 1.93 -47.31 11.24
C ALA A 27 1.24 -47.91 10.00
N SER A 28 -0.04 -48.29 10.13
CA SER A 28 -0.82 -48.84 9.02
C SER A 28 -1.10 -47.85 7.87
N LEU A 29 -1.09 -46.54 8.18
CA LEU A 29 -1.24 -45.48 7.19
C LEU A 29 0.06 -45.34 6.39
N PHE A 30 1.21 -45.26 7.06
CA PHE A 30 2.52 -45.11 6.42
C PHE A 30 2.90 -46.30 5.52
N ASP A 31 2.58 -47.53 5.95
CA ASP A 31 2.78 -48.74 5.14
C ASP A 31 1.97 -48.72 3.82
N LYS A 32 0.78 -48.10 3.80
CA LYS A 32 -0.05 -47.97 2.58
C LYS A 32 0.50 -46.95 1.58
N ILE A 33 1.37 -46.04 2.02
CA ILE A 33 1.95 -44.96 1.20
C ILE A 33 3.43 -45.22 0.88
N ASN A 34 3.97 -46.40 1.23
CA ASN A 34 5.39 -46.78 1.08
C ASN A 34 6.36 -45.80 1.76
N LEU A 35 6.01 -45.28 2.93
CA LEU A 35 6.86 -44.38 3.72
C LEU A 35 7.20 -45.02 5.07
N THR A 36 8.37 -44.72 5.60
CA THR A 36 8.76 -45.22 6.94
C THR A 36 8.41 -44.18 8.00
N PRO A 37 7.54 -44.50 8.98
CA PRO A 37 7.14 -43.53 10.00
C PRO A 37 8.35 -43.18 10.88
N VAL A 38 8.59 -41.88 11.06
CA VAL A 38 9.68 -41.36 11.91
C VAL A 38 9.15 -41.20 13.34
N ALA A 39 9.93 -41.64 14.34
CA ALA A 39 9.46 -41.77 15.72
C ALA A 39 9.42 -40.45 16.50
N GLU A 40 10.35 -39.53 16.22
CA GLU A 40 10.39 -38.19 16.79
C GLU A 40 10.74 -37.18 15.71
N ILE A 41 9.95 -36.11 15.64
CA ILE A 41 10.23 -34.96 14.81
C ILE A 41 10.87 -33.92 15.73
N GLY A 42 11.89 -33.21 15.25
CA GLY A 42 12.31 -31.96 15.87
C GLY A 42 11.14 -30.97 15.99
N GLY A 43 11.29 -29.92 16.80
CA GLY A 43 10.24 -28.91 16.96
C GLY A 43 9.74 -28.39 15.60
N LEU A 44 8.41 -28.19 15.47
CA LEU A 44 7.78 -27.76 14.21
C LEU A 44 8.30 -26.41 13.69
N ASN A 45 8.93 -25.61 14.55
CA ASN A 45 9.52 -24.31 14.23
C ASN A 45 10.56 -24.36 13.09
N GLY A 46 11.21 -25.51 12.87
CA GLY A 46 12.16 -25.66 11.75
C GLY A 46 11.49 -25.65 10.38
N PHE A 47 10.21 -26.00 10.28
CA PHE A 47 9.46 -26.05 9.02
C PHE A 47 8.91 -24.69 8.56
N GLU A 48 9.15 -23.61 9.31
CA GLU A 48 8.84 -22.25 8.89
C GLU A 48 9.78 -21.77 7.75
N ASP A 49 10.97 -22.38 7.64
CA ASP A 49 11.94 -22.07 6.58
C ASP A 49 11.76 -22.99 5.37
N ASN A 50 11.53 -22.38 4.20
CA ASN A 50 11.39 -23.08 2.92
C ASN A 50 12.63 -23.90 2.54
N THR A 51 13.82 -23.49 2.97
CA THR A 51 15.08 -24.21 2.70
C THR A 51 15.14 -25.49 3.52
N VAL A 52 14.80 -25.42 4.81
CA VAL A 52 14.70 -26.59 5.69
C VAL A 52 13.60 -27.53 5.20
N MET A 53 12.44 -27.01 4.77
CA MET A 53 11.41 -27.85 4.15
C MET A 53 11.92 -28.58 2.90
N ALA A 54 12.73 -27.94 2.06
CA ALA A 54 13.26 -28.54 0.84
C ALA A 54 14.30 -29.64 1.12
N GLU A 55 15.16 -29.44 2.11
CA GLU A 55 16.23 -30.37 2.50
C GLU A 55 15.72 -31.56 3.33
N THR A 56 14.58 -31.40 4.01
CA THR A 56 13.96 -32.45 4.82
C THR A 56 13.43 -33.61 3.96
N SER A 57 13.63 -34.85 4.42
CA SER A 57 13.15 -36.04 3.72
C SER A 57 11.63 -36.07 3.59
N ALA A 58 11.11 -36.74 2.55
CA ALA A 58 9.66 -36.85 2.35
C ALA A 58 8.97 -37.58 3.51
N ASP A 59 9.63 -38.60 4.08
CA ASP A 59 9.15 -39.35 5.25
C ASP A 59 8.94 -38.43 6.46
N GLU A 60 9.92 -37.60 6.80
CA GLU A 60 9.86 -36.68 7.93
C GLU A 60 8.76 -35.61 7.75
N ARG A 61 8.62 -35.04 6.55
CA ARG A 61 7.55 -34.06 6.26
C ARG A 61 6.15 -34.66 6.40
N VAL A 62 5.96 -35.89 5.92
CA VAL A 62 4.66 -36.57 6.00
C VAL A 62 4.37 -36.98 7.45
N THR A 63 5.37 -37.46 8.20
CA THR A 63 5.25 -37.71 9.65
C THR A 63 4.76 -36.46 10.40
N ALA A 64 5.37 -35.30 10.11
CA ALA A 64 4.96 -34.02 10.68
C ALA A 64 3.53 -33.62 10.32
N ALA A 65 3.18 -33.68 9.04
CA ALA A 65 1.86 -33.32 8.56
C ALA A 65 0.76 -34.19 9.20
N VAL A 66 0.96 -35.51 9.28
CA VAL A 66 -0.01 -36.43 9.89
C VAL A 66 -0.14 -36.17 11.40
N GLN A 67 0.97 -35.87 12.09
CA GLN A 67 0.92 -35.56 13.51
C GLN A 67 0.13 -34.28 13.80
N VAL A 68 0.38 -33.21 13.05
CA VAL A 68 -0.37 -31.94 13.16
C VAL A 68 -1.86 -32.18 12.86
N PHE A 69 -2.15 -32.93 11.80
CA PHE A 69 -3.51 -33.26 11.43
C PHE A 69 -4.27 -34.02 12.55
N MET A 70 -3.63 -35.02 13.16
CA MET A 70 -4.21 -35.76 14.29
C MET A 70 -4.44 -34.86 15.51
N GLN A 71 -3.57 -33.87 15.76
CA GLN A 71 -3.79 -32.88 16.82
C GLN A 71 -4.98 -31.96 16.53
N CYS A 72 -5.13 -31.50 15.28
CA CYS A 72 -6.30 -30.70 14.87
C CYS A 72 -7.60 -31.50 15.04
N LEU A 73 -7.61 -32.78 14.64
CA LEU A 73 -8.74 -33.68 14.85
C LEU A 73 -9.07 -33.84 16.34
N HIS A 74 -8.06 -34.04 17.19
CA HIS A 74 -8.27 -34.18 18.63
C HIS A 74 -8.86 -32.92 19.25
N LYS A 75 -8.41 -31.73 18.84
CA LYS A 75 -8.94 -30.44 19.31
C LYS A 75 -10.38 -30.19 18.84
N SER A 76 -10.74 -30.63 17.63
CA SER A 76 -12.09 -30.44 17.08
C SER A 76 -13.18 -31.24 17.82
N GLY A 77 -12.80 -32.33 18.52
CA GLY A 77 -13.73 -33.19 19.26
C GLY A 77 -14.74 -33.96 18.38
N GLN A 78 -14.64 -33.87 17.05
CA GLN A 78 -15.55 -34.55 16.14
C GLN A 78 -15.21 -36.05 16.01
N LYS A 79 -16.24 -36.90 15.98
CA LYS A 79 -16.08 -38.32 15.64
C LYS A 79 -15.85 -38.44 14.13
N VAL A 80 -14.61 -38.71 13.76
CA VAL A 80 -14.23 -38.93 12.35
C VAL A 80 -14.38 -40.41 12.02
N GLU A 81 -15.37 -40.73 11.18
CA GLU A 81 -15.58 -42.11 10.69
C GLU A 81 -14.62 -42.46 9.53
N LYS A 82 -14.18 -41.46 8.76
CA LYS A 82 -13.26 -41.64 7.63
C LYS A 82 -12.40 -40.40 7.41
N LEU A 83 -11.10 -40.62 7.16
CA LEU A 83 -10.23 -39.59 6.61
C LEU A 83 -10.53 -39.42 5.13
N ASP A 84 -11.38 -38.45 4.79
CA ASP A 84 -11.66 -38.06 3.42
C ASP A 84 -10.99 -36.73 3.08
N LYS A 85 -10.71 -36.51 1.79
CA LYS A 85 -10.13 -35.27 1.26
C LYS A 85 -10.90 -34.04 1.73
N THR A 86 -12.23 -34.13 1.79
CA THR A 86 -13.11 -33.04 2.23
C THR A 86 -12.84 -32.58 3.66
N LEU A 87 -12.43 -33.48 4.55
CA LEU A 87 -12.11 -33.14 5.94
C LEU A 87 -10.76 -32.40 6.02
N LEU A 88 -9.79 -32.82 5.21
CA LEU A 88 -8.52 -32.11 5.07
C LEU A 88 -8.74 -30.71 4.48
N ASP A 89 -9.51 -30.61 3.39
CA ASP A 89 -9.87 -29.33 2.75
C ASP A 89 -10.60 -28.40 3.73
N HIS A 90 -11.46 -28.95 4.62
CA HIS A 90 -12.16 -28.17 5.65
C HIS A 90 -11.19 -27.55 6.67
N HIS A 91 -10.25 -28.33 7.20
CA HIS A 91 -9.28 -27.79 8.16
C HIS A 91 -8.29 -26.82 7.51
N ILE A 92 -7.90 -27.04 6.24
CA ILE A 92 -7.10 -26.08 5.48
C ILE A 92 -7.89 -24.78 5.32
N ALA A 93 -9.17 -24.83 4.94
CA ALA A 93 -10.02 -23.65 4.82
C ALA A 93 -10.19 -22.90 6.15
N GLU A 94 -10.27 -23.63 7.28
CA GLU A 94 -10.32 -23.03 8.61
C GLU A 94 -9.01 -22.31 8.98
N LEU A 95 -7.86 -22.91 8.66
CA LEU A 95 -6.56 -22.29 8.83
C LEU A 95 -6.40 -21.05 7.93
N ASP A 96 -6.75 -21.16 6.65
CA ASP A 96 -6.71 -20.06 5.70
C ASP A 96 -7.60 -18.91 6.18
N PHE A 97 -8.78 -19.21 6.73
CA PHE A 97 -9.66 -18.20 7.32
C PHE A 97 -9.03 -17.51 8.54
N GLN A 98 -8.40 -18.26 9.44
CA GLN A 98 -7.71 -17.69 10.61
C GLN A 98 -6.54 -16.80 10.21
N ILE A 99 -5.72 -17.26 9.26
CA ILE A 99 -4.58 -16.49 8.71
C ILE A 99 -5.09 -15.24 7.99
N SER A 100 -6.14 -15.35 7.18
CA SER A 100 -6.73 -14.23 6.44
C SER A 100 -7.19 -13.13 7.40
N ARG A 101 -7.92 -13.49 8.46
CA ARG A 101 -8.37 -12.52 9.48
C ARG A 101 -7.20 -11.81 10.16
N GLN A 102 -6.15 -12.56 10.51
CA GLN A 102 -4.98 -11.96 11.15
C GLN A 102 -4.23 -11.03 10.18
N LEU A 103 -4.17 -11.40 8.89
CA LEU A 103 -3.53 -10.60 7.87
C LEU A 103 -4.35 -9.32 7.56
N ASP A 104 -5.67 -9.40 7.56
CA ASP A 104 -6.57 -8.25 7.40
C ASP A 104 -6.29 -7.20 8.50
N GLU A 105 -6.17 -7.61 9.76
CA GLU A 105 -5.85 -6.69 10.86
C GLU A 105 -4.49 -5.99 10.67
N VAL A 106 -3.50 -6.69 10.11
CA VAL A 106 -2.18 -6.10 9.81
C VAL A 106 -2.26 -5.15 8.62
N MET A 107 -2.91 -5.56 7.54
CA MET A 107 -2.95 -4.79 6.29
C MET A 107 -3.92 -3.62 6.34
N HIS A 108 -4.98 -3.68 7.15
CA HIS A 108 -5.93 -2.59 7.37
C HIS A 108 -5.50 -1.66 8.51
N ASN A 109 -4.32 -1.88 9.10
CA ASN A 109 -3.77 -0.95 10.06
C ASN A 109 -3.36 0.37 9.38
N ASP A 110 -3.78 1.51 9.95
CA ASP A 110 -3.51 2.85 9.42
C ASP A 110 -2.03 3.11 9.14
N ALA A 111 -1.12 2.66 10.01
CA ALA A 111 0.32 2.87 9.84
C ALA A 111 0.86 2.07 8.64
N PHE A 112 0.40 0.83 8.47
CA PHE A 112 0.79 -0.01 7.35
C PHE A 112 0.22 0.52 6.04
N GLN A 113 -1.09 0.84 6.00
CA GLN A 113 -1.74 1.40 4.81
C GLN A 113 -1.10 2.72 4.38
N LYS A 114 -0.68 3.58 5.33
CA LYS A 114 0.03 4.83 5.00
C LYS A 114 1.34 4.55 4.27
N VAL A 115 2.12 3.57 4.70
CA VAL A 115 3.37 3.21 4.03
C VAL A 115 3.08 2.51 2.70
N GLU A 116 2.15 1.56 2.68
CA GLU A 116 1.78 0.82 1.48
C GLU A 116 1.24 1.75 0.39
N SER A 117 0.38 2.71 0.73
CA SER A 117 -0.21 3.65 -0.23
C SER A 117 0.82 4.54 -0.93
N VAL A 118 1.86 4.98 -0.21
CA VAL A 118 2.97 5.77 -0.76
C VAL A 118 3.79 4.93 -1.72
N TRP A 119 4.23 3.75 -1.29
CA TRP A 119 5.07 2.87 -2.11
C TRP A 119 4.33 2.31 -3.32
N ARG A 120 3.05 1.98 -3.20
CA ARG A 120 2.21 1.55 -4.33
C ARG A 120 1.96 2.69 -5.32
N GLY A 121 1.76 3.92 -4.82
CA GLY A 121 1.65 5.11 -5.65
C GLY A 121 2.93 5.35 -6.46
N LEU A 122 4.08 5.31 -5.79
CA LEU A 122 5.39 5.41 -6.43
C LEU A 122 5.64 4.27 -7.42
N GLN A 123 5.33 3.03 -7.06
CA GLN A 123 5.42 1.87 -7.95
C GLN A 123 4.57 2.07 -9.21
N SER A 124 3.36 2.59 -9.07
CA SER A 124 2.47 2.91 -10.20
C SER A 124 3.08 3.96 -11.13
N LEU A 125 3.68 5.02 -10.57
CA LEU A 125 4.38 6.05 -11.35
C LEU A 125 5.60 5.47 -12.09
N VAL A 126 6.43 4.69 -11.41
CA VAL A 126 7.61 4.04 -12.00
C VAL A 126 7.21 3.10 -13.12
N ASN A 127 6.20 2.25 -12.91
CA ASN A 127 5.72 1.30 -13.92
C ASN A 127 5.12 1.99 -15.16
N LYS A 128 4.57 3.19 -14.99
CA LYS A 128 3.99 4.00 -16.08
C LYS A 128 5.01 4.89 -16.79
N THR A 129 6.27 4.92 -16.32
CA THR A 129 7.34 5.76 -16.86
C THR A 129 8.27 4.97 -17.76
N ASP A 130 8.45 5.40 -19.01
CA ASP A 130 9.49 4.86 -19.89
C ASP A 130 10.80 5.63 -19.70
N PHE A 131 11.69 5.09 -18.87
CA PHE A 131 13.00 5.70 -18.56
C PHE A 131 13.96 5.78 -19.75
N ARG A 132 13.65 5.14 -20.89
CA ARG A 132 14.46 5.28 -22.12
C ARG A 132 14.25 6.63 -22.81
N GLN A 133 13.20 7.36 -22.45
CA GLN A 133 12.77 8.61 -23.07
C GLN A 133 13.24 9.86 -22.29
N ASN A 134 14.45 9.81 -21.71
CA ASN A 134 15.06 10.91 -20.95
C ASN A 134 14.21 11.41 -19.77
N VAL A 135 13.60 10.48 -19.03
CA VAL A 135 12.91 10.80 -17.77
C VAL A 135 13.71 10.23 -16.62
N LYS A 136 13.94 11.04 -15.58
CA LYS A 136 14.52 10.61 -14.32
C LYS A 136 13.55 10.89 -13.18
N LEU A 137 13.50 9.97 -12.22
CA LEU A 137 12.74 10.12 -10.99
C LEU A 137 13.72 10.03 -9.83
N GLU A 138 13.77 11.07 -9.02
CA GLU A 138 14.54 11.12 -7.79
C GLU A 138 13.62 10.96 -6.60
N ILE A 139 14.06 10.19 -5.62
CA ILE A 139 13.27 9.87 -4.43
C ILE A 139 13.98 10.50 -3.23
N LEU A 140 13.26 11.40 -2.57
CA LEU A 140 13.67 11.98 -1.30
C LEU A 140 12.71 11.47 -0.23
N ASP A 141 13.24 10.68 0.71
CA ASP A 141 12.51 10.30 1.91
C ASP A 141 12.51 11.47 2.89
N LEU A 142 11.34 12.05 3.09
CA LEU A 142 11.14 13.18 3.97
C LEU A 142 9.71 13.12 4.49
N SER A 143 9.54 13.25 5.80
CA SER A 143 8.21 13.43 6.37
C SER A 143 7.75 14.89 6.27
N LYS A 144 6.43 15.10 6.22
CA LYS A 144 5.83 16.43 6.22
C LYS A 144 6.24 17.26 7.45
N GLU A 145 6.42 16.60 8.58
CA GLU A 145 6.82 17.24 9.84
C GLU A 145 8.29 17.64 9.84
N GLU A 146 9.18 16.80 9.33
CA GLU A 146 10.60 17.17 9.16
C GLU A 146 10.77 18.32 8.17
N LEU A 147 9.99 18.34 7.07
CA LEU A 147 10.01 19.47 6.15
C LEU A 147 9.54 20.76 6.82
N ARG A 148 8.52 20.67 7.70
CA ARG A 148 8.04 21.82 8.48
C ARG A 148 9.11 22.31 9.45
N GLN A 149 9.74 21.39 10.18
CA GLN A 149 10.82 21.70 11.11
C GLN A 149 12.01 22.34 10.40
N ASP A 150 12.41 21.85 9.22
CA ASP A 150 13.50 22.44 8.42
C ASP A 150 13.23 23.91 8.06
N PHE A 151 12.00 24.26 7.71
CA PHE A 151 11.63 25.66 7.47
C PHE A 151 11.55 26.52 8.73
N GLU A 152 11.18 25.95 9.87
CA GLU A 152 11.15 26.65 11.16
C GLU A 152 12.56 26.90 11.72
N ASP A 153 13.48 25.95 11.53
CA ASP A 153 14.87 26.06 11.96
C ASP A 153 15.71 26.96 11.05
N SER A 154 15.29 27.13 9.80
CA SER A 154 15.97 27.96 8.81
C SER A 154 15.61 29.44 8.98
N PRO A 155 16.57 30.35 9.27
CA PRO A 155 16.28 31.78 9.40
C PRO A 155 15.72 32.41 8.12
N GLU A 156 16.13 31.87 6.97
CA GLU A 156 15.70 32.29 5.64
C GLU A 156 15.45 31.07 4.76
N ILE A 157 14.52 31.21 3.82
CA ILE A 157 14.11 30.11 2.92
C ILE A 157 15.27 29.60 2.07
N VAL A 158 16.19 30.48 1.65
CA VAL A 158 17.38 30.11 0.87
C VAL A 158 18.35 29.21 1.64
N GLN A 159 18.20 29.11 2.96
CA GLN A 159 19.04 28.27 3.83
C GLN A 159 18.40 26.91 4.14
N SER A 160 17.13 26.72 3.78
CA SER A 160 16.40 25.46 3.97
C SER A 160 17.01 24.29 3.22
N GLY A 161 16.83 23.08 3.77
CA GLY A 161 17.26 21.84 3.15
C GLY A 161 16.64 21.64 1.77
N LEU A 162 15.33 21.92 1.62
CA LEU A 162 14.67 21.80 0.32
C LEU A 162 15.29 22.73 -0.73
N TYR A 163 15.55 24.01 -0.37
CA TYR A 163 16.18 24.96 -1.30
C TYR A 163 17.58 24.51 -1.72
N LYS A 164 18.38 23.96 -0.78
CA LYS A 164 19.71 23.43 -1.10
C LYS A 164 19.64 22.28 -2.12
N GLN A 165 18.73 21.34 -1.91
CA GLN A 165 18.58 20.17 -2.80
C GLN A 165 18.06 20.57 -4.18
N THR A 166 17.07 21.45 -4.23
CA THR A 166 16.36 21.71 -5.50
C THR A 166 16.96 22.86 -6.30
N TYR A 167 17.38 23.93 -5.63
CA TYR A 167 17.91 25.13 -6.30
C TYR A 167 19.43 25.06 -6.41
N ILE A 168 20.15 24.87 -5.29
CA ILE A 168 21.61 24.98 -5.29
C ILE A 168 22.26 23.78 -5.99
N ALA A 169 21.88 22.56 -5.63
CA ALA A 169 22.51 21.35 -6.16
C ALA A 169 22.21 21.14 -7.65
N GLU A 170 21.01 21.49 -8.11
CA GLU A 170 20.57 21.22 -9.49
C GLU A 170 20.48 22.47 -10.35
N TYR A 171 19.64 23.45 -9.98
CA TYR A 171 19.31 24.58 -10.85
C TYR A 171 20.46 25.58 -11.04
N ASP A 172 21.18 25.92 -9.97
CA ASP A 172 22.28 26.92 -9.97
C ASP A 172 23.66 26.30 -10.23
N THR A 173 23.75 24.97 -10.28
CA THR A 173 25.01 24.26 -10.51
C THR A 173 25.26 24.05 -12.01
N PRO A 174 26.42 24.46 -12.55
CA PRO A 174 26.76 24.21 -13.95
C PRO A 174 26.78 22.71 -14.27
N GLY A 175 25.92 22.28 -15.20
CA GLY A 175 25.79 20.88 -15.59
C GLY A 175 24.86 20.06 -14.69
N GLY A 176 24.17 20.68 -13.73
CA GLY A 176 23.07 20.05 -12.99
C GLY A 176 21.85 19.80 -13.87
N GLU A 177 20.90 19.02 -13.34
CA GLU A 177 19.67 18.67 -14.02
C GLU A 177 18.46 19.24 -13.27
N PRO A 178 17.94 20.42 -13.68
CA PRO A 178 16.84 21.08 -12.99
C PRO A 178 15.63 20.17 -12.79
N ILE A 179 15.14 20.13 -11.54
CA ILE A 179 13.96 19.35 -11.20
C ILE A 179 12.73 19.98 -11.87
N ALA A 180 12.03 19.20 -12.69
CA ALA A 180 10.88 19.70 -13.44
C ALA A 180 9.63 19.90 -12.58
N ALA A 181 9.42 19.05 -11.57
CA ALA A 181 8.30 19.11 -10.64
C ALA A 181 8.63 18.28 -9.38
N VAL A 182 8.17 18.74 -8.21
CA VAL A 182 8.19 17.91 -6.99
C VAL A 182 6.81 17.30 -6.80
N ILE A 183 6.78 15.97 -6.66
CA ILE A 183 5.57 15.20 -6.43
C ILE A 183 5.61 14.72 -4.99
N SER A 184 4.69 15.20 -4.18
CA SER A 184 4.60 14.82 -2.77
C SER A 184 3.47 13.83 -2.53
N ALA A 185 3.70 12.90 -1.60
CA ALA A 185 2.66 12.07 -1.01
C ALA A 185 2.10 12.72 0.26
N TYR A 186 1.99 14.04 0.27
CA TYR A 186 1.44 14.80 1.38
C TYR A 186 0.00 15.17 1.10
N GLU A 187 -0.80 15.07 2.16
CA GLU A 187 -2.13 15.62 2.20
C GLU A 187 -2.11 16.94 2.98
N PHE A 188 -2.55 18.01 2.34
CA PHE A 188 -2.69 19.33 2.94
C PHE A 188 -4.11 19.55 3.43
N ASP A 189 -4.22 20.26 4.54
CA ASP A 189 -5.45 20.75 5.15
C ASP A 189 -5.51 22.28 5.14
N ALA A 190 -6.61 22.83 5.66
CA ALA A 190 -6.84 24.27 5.73
C ALA A 190 -6.27 24.91 7.01
N THR A 191 -5.50 24.17 7.81
CA THR A 191 -4.95 24.68 9.06
C THR A 191 -3.88 25.74 8.80
N ALA A 192 -3.65 26.57 9.81
CA ALA A 192 -2.62 27.60 9.74
C ALA A 192 -1.22 27.04 9.49
N GLN A 193 -0.91 25.85 10.01
CA GLN A 193 0.39 25.20 9.87
C GLN A 193 0.62 24.76 8.43
N ASP A 194 -0.36 24.10 7.82
CA ASP A 194 -0.28 23.65 6.43
C ASP A 194 -0.25 24.80 5.44
N VAL A 195 -1.05 25.85 5.67
CA VAL A 195 -1.01 27.05 4.82
C VAL A 195 0.33 27.76 4.92
N ALA A 196 0.95 27.81 6.12
CA ALA A 196 2.30 28.34 6.28
C ALA A 196 3.33 27.48 5.54
N LEU A 197 3.25 26.15 5.68
CA LEU A 197 4.12 25.21 4.98
C LEU A 197 3.99 25.37 3.45
N MET A 198 2.77 25.41 2.91
CA MET A 198 2.54 25.67 1.48
C MET A 198 3.13 27.00 1.03
N ARG A 199 3.05 28.04 1.86
CA ARG A 199 3.66 29.35 1.57
C ARG A 199 5.18 29.25 1.50
N HIS A 200 5.84 28.53 2.41
CA HIS A 200 7.29 28.32 2.35
C HIS A 200 7.70 27.51 1.13
N ILE A 201 7.01 26.40 0.85
CA ILE A 201 7.24 25.57 -0.33
C ILE A 201 7.06 26.39 -1.61
N SER A 202 5.99 27.19 -1.71
CA SER A 202 5.70 28.00 -2.90
C SER A 202 6.83 28.96 -3.27
N LYS A 203 7.54 29.50 -2.26
CA LYS A 203 8.69 30.39 -2.47
C LYS A 203 9.91 29.64 -2.99
N VAL A 204 10.17 28.43 -2.47
CA VAL A 204 11.25 27.57 -3.00
C VAL A 204 10.94 27.15 -4.43
N SER A 205 9.71 26.71 -4.67
CA SER A 205 9.21 26.33 -5.99
C SER A 205 9.27 27.48 -7.00
N ALA A 206 8.92 28.70 -6.59
CA ALA A 206 9.02 29.88 -7.44
C ALA A 206 10.48 30.21 -7.81
N ALA A 207 11.40 30.11 -6.86
CA ALA A 207 12.82 30.35 -7.09
C ALA A 207 13.45 29.31 -8.04
N ALA A 208 13.12 28.02 -7.88
CA ALA A 208 13.63 26.94 -8.73
C ALA A 208 12.80 26.69 -10.01
N HIS A 209 11.76 27.48 -10.26
CA HIS A 209 10.80 27.30 -11.36
C HIS A 209 10.21 25.89 -11.44
N MET A 210 9.96 25.29 -10.27
CA MET A 210 9.57 23.90 -10.15
C MET A 210 8.24 23.80 -9.40
N PRO A 211 7.12 23.49 -10.08
CA PRO A 211 5.84 23.32 -9.42
C PRO A 211 5.88 22.16 -8.41
N PHE A 212 5.24 22.38 -7.27
CA PHE A 212 5.05 21.39 -6.23
C PHE A 212 3.62 20.86 -6.29
N ILE A 213 3.49 19.55 -6.46
CA ILE A 213 2.19 18.87 -6.52
C ILE A 213 1.99 18.08 -5.23
N GLY A 214 0.93 18.42 -4.49
CA GLY A 214 0.46 17.71 -3.30
C GLY A 214 -1.00 17.29 -3.46
N SER A 215 -1.55 16.67 -2.41
CA SER A 215 -2.96 16.28 -2.40
C SER A 215 -3.76 17.11 -1.39
N ALA A 216 -5.05 17.31 -1.65
CA ALA A 216 -5.99 17.87 -0.69
C ALA A 216 -6.97 16.76 -0.24
N GLY A 217 -7.11 16.61 1.08
CA GLY A 217 -7.97 15.59 1.68
C GLY A 217 -9.33 16.11 2.14
N PRO A 218 -10.17 15.25 2.73
CA PRO A 218 -11.46 15.68 3.30
C PRO A 218 -11.28 16.70 4.43
N LYS A 219 -10.20 16.59 5.22
CA LYS A 219 -9.86 17.54 6.28
C LYS A 219 -9.60 18.96 5.78
N PHE A 220 -9.14 19.11 4.53
CA PHE A 220 -9.03 20.42 3.89
C PHE A 220 -10.38 21.14 3.82
N PHE A 221 -11.46 20.38 3.66
CA PHE A 221 -12.83 20.85 3.61
C PHE A 221 -13.51 20.83 4.98
N LEU A 222 -12.79 20.60 6.09
CA LEU A 222 -13.37 20.42 7.43
C LEU A 222 -14.40 19.28 7.48
N LYS A 223 -14.16 18.22 6.70
CA LYS A 223 -14.95 16.99 6.60
C LYS A 223 -14.12 15.77 6.99
N GLU A 224 -14.80 14.70 7.36
CA GLU A 224 -14.14 13.43 7.70
C GLU A 224 -13.99 12.53 6.46
N THR A 225 -14.93 12.58 5.52
CA THR A 225 -14.94 11.73 4.32
C THR A 225 -15.04 12.55 3.04
N MET A 226 -14.53 11.98 1.95
CA MET A 226 -14.58 12.62 0.64
C MET A 226 -16.01 12.64 0.05
N GLU A 227 -16.88 11.71 0.46
CA GLU A 227 -18.31 11.74 0.14
C GLU A 227 -19.01 12.98 0.69
N GLU A 228 -18.67 13.41 1.92
CA GLU A 228 -19.20 14.65 2.49
C GLU A 228 -18.70 15.89 1.75
N VAL A 229 -17.50 15.83 1.18
CA VAL A 229 -16.96 16.90 0.32
C VAL A 229 -17.75 16.97 -0.99
N ALA A 230 -18.02 15.83 -1.63
CA ALA A 230 -18.85 15.76 -2.83
C ALA A 230 -20.28 16.26 -2.58
N ALA A 231 -20.79 16.16 -1.35
CA ALA A 231 -22.11 16.69 -0.98
C ALA A 231 -22.16 18.24 -0.85
N ILE A 232 -21.01 18.93 -0.90
CA ILE A 232 -20.97 20.40 -0.85
C ILE A 232 -21.48 20.98 -2.18
N LYS A 233 -22.68 21.57 -2.15
CA LYS A 233 -23.33 22.14 -3.35
C LYS A 233 -22.62 23.36 -3.94
N ASP A 234 -22.07 24.22 -3.08
CA ASP A 234 -21.44 25.48 -3.48
C ASP A 234 -20.09 25.62 -2.78
N ILE A 235 -19.06 25.19 -3.49
CA ILE A 235 -17.68 25.21 -2.99
C ILE A 235 -17.11 26.63 -2.95
N SER A 236 -17.59 27.52 -3.83
CA SER A 236 -17.13 28.92 -3.87
C SER A 236 -17.52 29.64 -2.59
N ASN A 237 -18.80 29.58 -2.23
CA ASN A 237 -19.28 30.13 -0.96
C ASN A 237 -18.71 29.38 0.25
N TYR A 238 -18.39 28.09 0.11
CA TYR A 238 -17.74 27.32 1.18
C TYR A 238 -16.39 27.91 1.58
N PHE A 239 -15.60 28.34 0.60
CA PHE A 239 -14.28 28.91 0.86
C PHE A 239 -14.32 30.35 1.37
N GLU A 240 -15.47 31.02 1.40
CA GLU A 240 -15.63 32.38 1.98
C GLU A 240 -15.72 32.40 3.51
N ARG A 241 -15.77 31.23 4.15
CA ARG A 241 -15.85 31.12 5.60
C ARG A 241 -14.55 31.58 6.29
N ALA A 242 -14.67 32.00 7.54
CA ALA A 242 -13.58 32.57 8.32
C ALA A 242 -12.37 31.63 8.48
N GLU A 243 -12.62 30.31 8.51
CA GLU A 243 -11.60 29.27 8.59
C GLU A 243 -10.62 29.31 7.41
N TYR A 244 -11.06 29.80 6.24
CA TYR A 244 -10.25 29.86 5.02
C TYR A 244 -9.55 31.20 4.77
N ILE A 245 -9.63 32.18 5.69
CA ILE A 245 -8.99 33.50 5.49
C ILE A 245 -7.50 33.36 5.19
N LYS A 246 -6.79 32.47 5.89
CA LYS A 246 -5.34 32.22 5.65
C LYS A 246 -5.10 31.57 4.29
N TRP A 247 -5.95 30.61 3.91
CA TRP A 247 -5.90 29.94 2.62
C TRP A 247 -6.14 30.92 1.45
N GLN A 248 -7.16 31.78 1.55
CA GLN A 248 -7.41 32.84 0.58
C GLN A 248 -6.23 33.80 0.47
N SER A 249 -5.72 34.29 1.61
CA SER A 249 -4.53 35.14 1.64
C SER A 249 -3.31 34.49 0.98
N PHE A 250 -3.17 33.16 1.09
CA PHE A 250 -2.13 32.43 0.37
C PHE A 250 -2.40 32.37 -1.14
N ARG A 251 -3.63 32.07 -1.56
CA ARG A 251 -4.02 32.06 -2.99
C ARG A 251 -3.84 33.41 -3.68
N ASP A 252 -3.94 34.51 -2.94
CA ASP A 252 -3.73 35.87 -3.47
C ASP A 252 -2.25 36.22 -3.69
N THR A 253 -1.31 35.40 -3.18
CA THR A 253 0.12 35.60 -3.42
C THR A 253 0.53 35.13 -4.82
N ASP A 254 1.54 35.79 -5.40
CA ASP A 254 2.08 35.46 -6.72
C ASP A 254 2.65 34.04 -6.77
N ASP A 255 3.39 33.65 -5.72
CA ASP A 255 4.09 32.36 -5.60
C ASP A 255 3.13 31.16 -5.57
N SER A 256 1.87 31.36 -5.17
CA SER A 256 0.87 30.29 -5.06
C SER A 256 0.62 29.54 -6.38
N ARG A 257 0.93 30.17 -7.54
CA ARG A 257 0.84 29.55 -8.87
C ARG A 257 1.69 28.29 -9.03
N TYR A 258 2.72 28.13 -8.21
CA TYR A 258 3.61 26.96 -8.25
C TYR A 258 3.10 25.79 -7.41
N ILE A 259 2.01 25.95 -6.64
CA ILE A 259 1.41 24.86 -5.87
C ILE A 259 0.21 24.29 -6.61
N GLY A 260 0.25 22.99 -6.88
CA GLY A 260 -0.90 22.21 -7.35
C GLY A 260 -1.39 21.27 -6.27
N LEU A 261 -2.65 21.38 -5.87
CA LEU A 261 -3.30 20.41 -5.00
C LEU A 261 -4.26 19.55 -5.82
N VAL A 262 -4.08 18.23 -5.79
CA VAL A 262 -4.92 17.27 -6.51
C VAL A 262 -5.80 16.47 -5.56
N MET A 263 -7.00 16.15 -6.04
CA MET A 263 -8.03 15.40 -5.32
C MET A 263 -9.02 14.81 -6.35
N PRO A 264 -9.75 13.74 -6.02
CA PRO A 264 -9.64 12.87 -4.82
C PRO A 264 -8.51 11.83 -4.95
N ARG A 265 -8.22 11.07 -3.89
CA ARG A 265 -7.30 9.92 -3.95
C ARG A 265 -7.86 8.82 -4.89
N VAL A 266 -6.96 7.97 -5.38
CA VAL A 266 -7.27 6.91 -6.35
C VAL A 266 -6.93 5.53 -5.81
N LEU A 267 -7.63 4.50 -6.27
CA LEU A 267 -7.43 3.14 -5.79
C LEU A 267 -6.06 2.60 -6.25
N ALA A 268 -5.25 2.15 -5.29
CA ALA A 268 -3.88 1.72 -5.54
C ALA A 268 -3.78 0.26 -5.99
N ARG A 269 -4.63 -0.62 -5.44
CA ARG A 269 -4.69 -2.05 -5.76
C ARG A 269 -6.11 -2.59 -5.61
N LEU A 270 -6.38 -3.72 -6.27
CA LEU A 270 -7.57 -4.51 -5.97
C LEU A 270 -7.40 -5.23 -4.62
N PRO A 271 -8.50 -5.44 -3.87
CA PRO A 271 -8.52 -6.38 -2.77
C PRO A 271 -8.10 -7.78 -3.23
N TYR A 272 -7.37 -8.49 -2.38
CA TYR A 272 -6.96 -9.86 -2.68
C TYR A 272 -8.15 -10.82 -2.61
N GLY A 273 -8.17 -11.78 -3.52
CA GLY A 273 -9.23 -12.77 -3.61
C GLY A 273 -9.03 -13.71 -4.79
N PRO A 274 -9.69 -14.87 -4.79
CA PRO A 274 -9.57 -15.87 -5.85
C PRO A 274 -10.05 -15.33 -7.21
N ASP A 275 -11.08 -14.47 -7.20
CA ASP A 275 -11.67 -13.88 -8.40
C ASP A 275 -10.95 -12.61 -8.87
N THR A 276 -10.09 -12.03 -8.03
CA THR A 276 -9.37 -10.78 -8.31
C THR A 276 -7.86 -11.04 -8.45
N VAL A 277 -7.13 -11.01 -7.34
CA VAL A 277 -5.69 -11.20 -7.27
C VAL A 277 -5.41 -12.37 -6.33
N PRO A 278 -5.21 -13.59 -6.85
CA PRO A 278 -4.99 -14.77 -6.02
C PRO A 278 -3.57 -14.78 -5.44
N VAL A 279 -3.46 -15.25 -4.20
CA VAL A 279 -2.17 -15.50 -3.53
C VAL A 279 -1.76 -16.96 -3.77
N ARG A 280 -0.47 -17.21 -3.98
CA ARG A 280 0.03 -18.56 -4.32
C ARG A 280 0.10 -19.52 -3.13
N SER A 281 0.38 -19.00 -1.94
CA SER A 281 0.72 -19.82 -0.78
C SER A 281 -0.49 -20.35 -0.02
N PHE A 282 -1.57 -19.56 0.04
CA PHE A 282 -2.81 -19.91 0.74
C PHE A 282 -3.98 -19.15 0.12
N ASN A 283 -5.21 -19.60 0.37
CA ASN A 283 -6.39 -18.94 -0.16
C ASN A 283 -6.75 -17.69 0.65
N TYR A 284 -6.10 -16.59 0.33
CA TYR A 284 -6.36 -15.32 0.97
C TYR A 284 -7.55 -14.58 0.33
N VAL A 285 -8.53 -14.23 1.15
CA VAL A 285 -9.68 -13.42 0.78
C VAL A 285 -9.73 -12.22 1.71
N GLU A 286 -9.42 -11.04 1.19
CA GLU A 286 -9.39 -9.80 1.98
C GLU A 286 -10.83 -9.33 2.25
N GLU A 287 -11.19 -9.13 3.53
CA GLU A 287 -12.56 -8.76 3.90
C GLU A 287 -12.85 -7.26 3.67
N VAL A 288 -12.99 -6.87 2.41
CA VAL A 288 -13.40 -5.51 2.00
C VAL A 288 -14.86 -5.50 1.56
N LYS A 289 -15.72 -4.84 2.34
CA LYS A 289 -17.10 -4.57 1.94
C LYS A 289 -17.12 -3.27 1.14
N GLY A 290 -17.81 -3.25 0.00
CA GLY A 290 -17.93 -2.07 -0.89
C GLY A 290 -18.14 -0.71 -0.17
N PRO A 291 -19.01 -0.63 0.85
CA PRO A 291 -19.24 0.61 1.62
C PRO A 291 -18.09 1.03 2.54
N ASP A 292 -17.22 0.11 2.97
CA ASP A 292 -16.14 0.39 3.92
C ASP A 292 -14.92 0.96 3.19
N HIS A 293 -14.97 2.27 2.91
CA HIS A 293 -13.93 2.98 2.16
C HIS A 293 -12.53 2.84 2.78
N ASN A 294 -12.44 2.82 4.11
CA ASN A 294 -11.14 2.79 4.82
C ASN A 294 -10.38 1.47 4.64
N LYS A 295 -11.07 0.39 4.26
CA LYS A 295 -10.43 -0.91 4.01
C LYS A 295 -9.76 -1.00 2.64
N TYR A 296 -10.13 -0.11 1.72
CA TYR A 296 -9.46 0.00 0.43
C TYR A 296 -8.14 0.74 0.57
N LEU A 297 -7.14 0.31 -0.21
CA LEU A 297 -5.87 1.02 -0.26
C LEU A 297 -5.94 2.18 -1.25
N TRP A 298 -6.13 3.38 -0.71
CA TRP A 298 -6.12 4.62 -1.48
C TRP A 298 -4.71 5.20 -1.57
N THR A 299 -4.30 5.64 -2.75
CA THR A 299 -3.04 6.36 -2.96
C THR A 299 -3.29 7.80 -3.35
N HIS A 300 -2.30 8.64 -3.07
CA HIS A 300 -2.30 10.05 -3.41
C HIS A 300 -2.42 10.24 -4.92
N ALA A 301 -3.37 11.07 -5.34
CA ALA A 301 -3.59 11.35 -6.75
C ALA A 301 -2.43 12.12 -7.39
N SER A 302 -1.52 12.68 -6.58
CA SER A 302 -0.30 13.35 -7.05
C SER A 302 0.55 12.42 -7.92
N PHE A 303 0.62 11.12 -7.60
CA PHE A 303 1.31 10.13 -8.41
C PHE A 303 0.62 9.88 -9.77
N ALA A 304 -0.71 9.83 -9.79
CA ALA A 304 -1.47 9.67 -11.03
C ALA A 304 -1.34 10.90 -11.93
N PHE A 305 -1.35 12.10 -11.33
CA PHE A 305 -1.09 13.35 -12.04
C PHE A 305 0.33 13.42 -12.60
N ALA A 306 1.33 13.00 -11.81
CA ALA A 306 2.73 12.90 -12.26
C ALA A 306 2.88 11.95 -13.45
N ALA A 307 2.17 10.82 -13.47
CA ALA A 307 2.19 9.90 -14.60
C ALA A 307 1.67 10.57 -15.90
N ASN A 308 0.67 11.45 -15.79
CA ASN A 308 0.20 12.23 -16.94
C ASN A 308 1.22 13.30 -17.37
N MET A 309 1.93 13.93 -16.42
CA MET A 309 3.03 14.86 -16.74
C MET A 309 4.14 14.16 -17.52
N VAL A 310 4.61 13.02 -17.01
CA VAL A 310 5.62 12.17 -17.67
C VAL A 310 5.15 11.76 -19.07
N LYS A 311 3.91 11.29 -19.20
CA LYS A 311 3.35 10.90 -20.49
C LYS A 311 3.29 12.07 -21.48
N SER A 312 2.90 13.26 -21.02
CA SER A 312 2.90 14.46 -21.87
C SER A 312 4.31 14.81 -22.34
N PHE A 313 5.29 14.73 -21.44
CA PHE A 313 6.70 14.97 -21.76
C PHE A 313 7.23 13.97 -22.79
N ILE A 314 6.99 12.67 -22.61
CA ILE A 314 7.43 11.63 -23.54
C ILE A 314 6.83 11.85 -24.94
N ASN A 315 5.55 12.21 -25.02
CA ASN A 315 4.86 12.36 -26.31
C ASN A 315 5.20 13.66 -27.04
N ASN A 316 5.38 14.75 -26.29
CA ASN A 316 5.43 16.10 -26.87
C ASN A 316 6.75 16.85 -26.60
N GLY A 317 7.61 16.32 -25.74
CA GLY A 317 8.77 17.03 -25.18
C GLY A 317 8.42 18.08 -24.12
N TRP A 318 7.13 18.28 -23.82
CA TRP A 318 6.62 19.31 -22.91
C TRP A 318 5.43 18.80 -22.09
N CYS A 319 5.30 19.29 -20.85
CA CYS A 319 4.19 18.97 -19.94
C CYS A 319 2.93 19.83 -20.20
N VAL A 320 2.47 19.93 -21.45
CA VAL A 320 1.33 20.78 -21.83
C VAL A 320 -0.02 20.03 -21.85
N GLN A 321 0.00 18.73 -22.15
CA GLN A 321 -1.19 17.88 -22.30
C GLN A 321 -1.42 17.05 -21.03
N ILE A 322 -1.75 17.74 -19.93
CA ILE A 322 -1.88 17.14 -18.59
C ILE A 322 -3.30 17.26 -18.02
N ARG A 323 -4.24 17.80 -18.80
CA ARG A 323 -5.63 18.07 -18.38
C ARG A 323 -6.62 17.66 -19.47
N GLY A 324 -7.85 17.34 -19.06
CA GLY A 324 -8.95 17.01 -19.96
C GLY A 324 -8.95 15.53 -20.38
N PRO A 325 -10.13 14.88 -20.51
CA PRO A 325 -10.23 13.44 -20.77
C PRO A 325 -9.55 13.00 -22.09
N GLN A 326 -9.64 13.82 -23.13
CA GLN A 326 -9.04 13.52 -24.43
C GLN A 326 -7.73 14.27 -24.68
N ALA A 327 -7.34 15.19 -23.79
CA ALA A 327 -6.19 16.07 -23.97
C ALA A 327 -5.01 15.70 -23.05
N GLY A 328 -4.89 14.41 -22.73
CA GLY A 328 -3.76 13.83 -21.98
C GLY A 328 -3.92 13.78 -20.45
N GLY A 329 -5.02 14.31 -19.91
CA GLY A 329 -5.33 14.25 -18.48
C GLY A 329 -6.06 12.99 -18.00
N ALA A 330 -6.44 12.07 -18.91
CA ALA A 330 -7.12 10.84 -18.51
C ALA A 330 -6.18 9.85 -17.82
N VAL A 331 -6.48 9.55 -16.57
CA VAL A 331 -5.85 8.46 -15.82
C VAL A 331 -6.50 7.15 -16.25
N LYS A 332 -5.73 6.31 -16.95
CA LYS A 332 -6.18 5.00 -17.42
C LYS A 332 -5.70 3.88 -16.50
N ASP A 333 -6.30 2.71 -16.68
CA ASP A 333 -5.92 1.47 -16.02
C ASP A 333 -5.98 1.56 -14.50
N LEU A 334 -7.04 2.21 -13.99
CA LEU A 334 -7.33 2.19 -12.57
C LEU A 334 -7.94 0.84 -12.17
N PRO A 335 -7.62 0.31 -10.99
CA PRO A 335 -8.23 -0.92 -10.48
C PRO A 335 -9.75 -0.74 -10.31
N ILE A 336 -10.54 -1.70 -10.81
CA ILE A 336 -12.00 -1.72 -10.66
C ILE A 336 -12.39 -2.96 -9.86
N HIS A 337 -12.91 -2.77 -8.66
CA HIS A 337 -13.39 -3.87 -7.82
C HIS A 337 -14.90 -4.07 -8.03
N LEU A 338 -15.30 -5.31 -8.35
CA LEU A 338 -16.70 -5.71 -8.43
C LEU A 338 -17.08 -6.40 -7.13
N TYR A 339 -18.14 -5.94 -6.48
CA TYR A 339 -18.63 -6.52 -5.23
C TYR A 339 -20.14 -6.74 -5.29
N ASP A 340 -20.63 -7.78 -4.62
CA ASP A 340 -22.07 -8.10 -4.55
C ASP A 340 -22.61 -7.81 -3.14
N LEU A 341 -23.69 -7.04 -3.07
CA LEU A 341 -24.45 -6.76 -1.84
C LEU A 341 -25.82 -7.46 -1.83
N GLY A 342 -26.02 -8.51 -2.63
CA GLY A 342 -27.27 -9.24 -2.76
C GLY A 342 -28.28 -8.58 -3.70
N THR A 343 -27.87 -7.51 -4.41
CA THR A 343 -28.66 -6.83 -5.46
C THR A 343 -28.02 -6.97 -6.84
N GLY A 344 -26.95 -7.78 -6.95
CA GLY A 344 -26.13 -7.93 -8.14
C GLY A 344 -24.76 -7.25 -7.98
N ASN A 345 -23.87 -7.53 -8.93
CA ASN A 345 -22.51 -6.99 -8.94
C ASN A 345 -22.56 -5.46 -9.14
N GLN A 346 -22.08 -4.73 -8.15
CA GLN A 346 -21.86 -3.30 -8.19
C GLN A 346 -20.37 -3.01 -8.38
N VAL A 347 -20.09 -1.92 -9.08
CA VAL A 347 -18.72 -1.45 -9.33
C VAL A 347 -18.31 -0.51 -8.20
N LYS A 348 -17.17 -0.77 -7.57
CA LYS A 348 -16.52 0.24 -6.71
C LYS A 348 -15.86 1.28 -7.60
N ILE A 349 -16.20 2.54 -7.36
CA ILE A 349 -15.60 3.68 -8.06
C ILE A 349 -14.09 3.72 -7.72
N PRO A 350 -13.20 3.88 -8.71
CA PRO A 350 -11.75 3.87 -8.51
C PRO A 350 -11.19 5.16 -7.89
N SER A 351 -12.03 6.17 -7.68
CA SER A 351 -11.76 7.38 -6.89
C SER A 351 -12.55 7.35 -5.57
N GLU A 352 -12.05 8.02 -4.53
CA GLU A 352 -12.71 8.04 -3.21
C GLU A 352 -14.11 8.66 -3.21
N SER A 353 -14.42 9.53 -4.17
CA SER A 353 -15.76 10.05 -4.40
C SER A 353 -15.98 10.29 -5.89
N ASP A 354 -17.25 10.32 -6.29
CA ASP A 354 -17.66 10.90 -7.56
C ASP A 354 -17.62 12.43 -7.48
N ASP A 355 -17.06 13.08 -8.49
CA ASP A 355 -17.19 14.53 -8.65
C ASP A 355 -18.56 14.85 -9.27
N PRO A 356 -19.49 15.50 -8.54
CA PRO A 356 -20.81 15.85 -9.07
C PRO A 356 -20.74 16.83 -10.26
N GLY A 357 -19.60 17.49 -10.48
CA GLY A 357 -19.36 18.39 -11.61
C GLY A 357 -19.12 17.70 -12.95
N ASN A 358 -18.84 16.39 -12.97
CA ASN A 358 -18.61 15.67 -14.22
C ASN A 358 -19.04 14.18 -14.11
N PRO A 359 -20.30 13.84 -14.44
CA PRO A 359 -20.85 12.48 -14.31
C PRO A 359 -20.31 11.47 -15.35
N ARG A 360 -19.14 11.73 -15.94
CA ARG A 360 -18.51 10.91 -16.99
C ARG A 360 -16.99 10.94 -16.86
N VAL A 361 -16.45 10.30 -15.83
CA VAL A 361 -15.09 9.72 -15.86
C VAL A 361 -15.19 8.31 -15.32
#